data_AF-A0A1G2FKC1-F1
#
_entry.id   AF-A0A1G2FKC1-F1
#
_cell.length_a   1.000
_cell.length_b   1.000
_cell.length_c   1.000
_cell.angle_alpha   90.00
_cell.angle_beta   90.00
_cell.angle_gamma   90.00
#
_symmetry.space_group_name_H-M   'P 1'
#
loop_
_entity.id
_entity.type
_entity.pdbx_description
1 polymer ?
#
loop_
_entity_poly.entity_id
_entity_poly.type
_entity_poly.pdbx_seq_one_letter_code
_entity_poly.pdbx_strand_id
1 'polypeptide(L)'
;MEIKEKKIFQKALYRSKQEKSHNLIEERVNNLLFKEKNLSSSYLIIINPETKTRLDLQELLPKNFIFAPAELRQIEYLIDKEKKSLQIIPIQVNLNSYHGTKNSTDDFYEMPLSARIVYGDLTKKGGFLSLMHEISHAWQDVYYENFGQSNFEEFYNQLTTKLSIIAAAKEIAQERKWSPEEFEEIVMKGQREELKDMGVEIDEKIFTEEIKTLKESETKIFDTTLKRSYIIKSEKLNQLVADYERQERDAWAHAIKVLKFLRKKGIDLEPQLKTLSDFKEIIYRCLDSYQKLLEKMIESSTKKIRFAR
;
A
#
# COMPACT_ATOMS: atom_id res chain seq x y z
N MET A 1 -32.34 16.31 -21.35
CA MET A 1 -32.99 15.98 -20.07
C MET A 1 -31.90 15.48 -19.13
N GLU A 2 -31.33 16.37 -18.31
CA GLU A 2 -30.27 15.98 -17.37
C GLU A 2 -30.86 15.05 -16.30
N ILE A 3 -30.43 13.80 -16.29
CA ILE A 3 -30.70 12.91 -15.17
C ILE A 3 -29.89 13.48 -13.99
N LYS A 4 -30.55 14.22 -13.10
CA LYS A 4 -29.94 14.60 -11.81
C LYS A 4 -29.48 13.31 -11.13
N GLU A 5 -28.17 13.14 -11.00
CA GLU A 5 -27.60 12.02 -10.25
C GLU A 5 -28.25 11.96 -8.87
N LYS A 6 -28.90 10.83 -8.57
CA LYS A 6 -29.54 10.60 -7.28
C LYS A 6 -28.44 10.40 -6.23
N LYS A 7 -28.10 11.49 -5.53
CA LYS A 7 -27.19 11.47 -4.38
C LYS A 7 -27.97 11.06 -3.15
N ILE A 8 -27.52 10.01 -2.47
CA ILE A 8 -28.13 9.55 -1.20
C ILE A 8 -27.10 9.76 -0.11
N PHE A 9 -27.42 10.64 0.84
CA PHE A 9 -26.63 10.83 2.05
C PHE A 9 -27.18 9.98 3.18
N GLN A 10 -26.30 9.22 3.82
CA GLN A 10 -26.62 8.36 4.96
C GLN A 10 -25.70 8.68 6.13
N LYS A 11 -26.23 8.56 7.34
CA LYS A 11 -25.47 8.66 8.58
C LYS A 11 -25.89 7.56 9.54
N ALA A 12 -24.95 6.98 10.26
CA ALA A 12 -25.21 5.95 11.26
C ALA A 12 -24.23 6.07 12.43
N LEU A 13 -24.67 5.59 13.58
CA LEU A 13 -23.86 5.48 14.79
C LEU A 13 -23.81 4.02 15.20
N TYR A 14 -22.60 3.48 15.29
CA TYR A 14 -22.34 2.13 15.76
C TYR A 14 -21.56 2.18 17.07
N ARG A 15 -21.82 1.19 17.92
CA ARG A 15 -21.06 0.99 19.15
C ARG A 15 -20.67 -0.46 19.24
N SER A 16 -19.38 -0.71 19.37
CA SER A 16 -18.83 -2.05 19.58
C SER A 16 -18.00 -2.08 20.85
N LYS A 17 -18.03 -3.20 21.56
CA LYS A 17 -17.12 -3.44 22.68
C LYS A 17 -15.81 -3.97 22.13
N GLN A 18 -14.72 -3.37 22.54
CA GLN A 18 -13.39 -3.88 22.22
C GLN A 18 -13.13 -5.19 22.98
N GLU A 19 -12.56 -6.18 22.29
CA GLU A 19 -12.25 -7.46 22.91
C GLU A 19 -11.25 -7.30 24.08
N LYS A 20 -11.56 -7.97 25.21
CA LYS A 20 -10.78 -7.94 26.47
C LYS A 20 -10.50 -6.53 27.03
N SER A 21 -11.32 -5.55 26.64
CA SER A 21 -11.26 -4.17 27.12
C SER A 21 -12.57 -3.74 27.76
N HIS A 22 -12.49 -2.74 28.64
CA HIS A 22 -13.66 -2.00 29.12
C HIS A 22 -14.07 -0.91 28.12
N ASN A 23 -13.21 -0.60 27.14
CA ASN A 23 -13.47 0.42 26.14
C ASN A 23 -14.63 0.05 25.20
N LEU A 24 -15.42 1.06 24.87
CA LEU A 24 -16.37 1.06 23.76
C LEU A 24 -15.77 1.87 22.61
N ILE A 25 -15.96 1.35 21.40
CA ILE A 25 -15.64 2.04 20.16
C ILE A 25 -16.95 2.63 19.67
N GLU A 26 -17.05 3.96 19.68
CA GLU A 26 -18.15 4.69 19.08
C GLU A 26 -17.71 5.14 17.68
N GLU A 27 -18.43 4.66 16.67
CA GLU A 27 -18.15 4.91 15.27
C GLU A 27 -19.32 5.66 14.65
N ARG A 28 -19.08 6.91 14.23
CA ARG A 28 -20.06 7.74 13.53
C ARG A 28 -19.71 7.77 12.06
N VAL A 29 -20.51 7.11 11.22
CA VAL A 29 -20.24 6.99 9.78
C VAL A 29 -21.16 7.91 9.01
N ASN A 30 -20.59 8.67 8.09
CA ASN A 30 -21.29 9.33 7.00
C ASN A 30 -20.97 8.60 5.71
N ASN A 31 -21.96 8.39 4.85
CA ASN A 31 -21.77 7.76 3.56
C ASN A 31 -22.58 8.49 2.49
N LEU A 32 -21.90 8.94 1.44
CA LEU A 32 -22.52 9.58 0.30
C LEU A 32 -22.44 8.64 -0.90
N LEU A 33 -23.61 8.13 -1.29
CA LEU A 33 -23.77 7.21 -2.41
C LEU A 33 -24.01 7.99 -3.71
N PHE A 34 -23.19 7.69 -4.71
CA PHE A 34 -23.33 8.14 -6.09
C PHE A 34 -23.49 6.91 -6.98
N LYS A 35 -24.08 7.09 -8.17
CA LYS A 35 -24.26 6.02 -9.17
C LYS A 35 -22.98 5.19 -9.37
N GLU A 36 -21.82 5.84 -9.34
CA GLU A 36 -20.52 5.24 -9.64
C GLU A 36 -19.49 5.45 -8.52
N LYS A 37 -19.89 5.64 -7.24
CA LYS A 37 -18.94 5.61 -6.10
C LYS A 37 -19.62 5.69 -4.73
N ASN A 38 -18.90 5.21 -3.72
CA ASN A 38 -19.15 5.49 -2.31
C ASN A 38 -18.11 6.46 -1.76
N LEU A 39 -18.57 7.56 -1.18
CA LEU A 39 -17.71 8.45 -0.38
C LEU A 39 -18.13 8.34 1.09
N SER A 40 -17.49 7.42 1.80
CA SER A 40 -17.66 7.22 3.23
C SER A 40 -16.66 8.05 4.04
N SER A 41 -17.00 8.39 5.28
CA SER A 41 -16.07 8.97 6.27
C SER A 41 -16.57 8.62 7.66
N SER A 42 -15.68 8.48 8.62
CA SER A 42 -16.08 8.21 9.99
C SER A 42 -15.35 9.07 11.02
N TYR A 43 -16.00 9.22 12.18
CA TYR A 43 -15.40 9.73 13.40
C TYR A 43 -15.34 8.58 14.39
N LEU A 44 -14.15 8.33 14.92
CA LEU A 44 -13.89 7.24 15.86
C LEU A 44 -13.60 7.79 17.24
N ILE A 45 -14.42 7.43 18.21
CA ILE A 45 -14.28 7.87 19.60
C ILE A 45 -14.16 6.63 20.48
N ILE A 46 -13.09 6.56 21.27
CA ILE A 46 -12.92 5.51 22.28
C ILE A 46 -13.43 6.03 23.61
N ILE A 47 -14.33 5.27 24.23
CA ILE A 47 -14.99 5.63 25.48
C ILE A 47 -14.65 4.57 26.51
N ASN A 48 -13.98 4.97 27.59
CA ASN A 48 -13.87 4.14 28.79
C ASN A 48 -15.06 4.47 29.72
N PRO A 49 -16.03 3.56 29.90
CA PRO A 49 -17.23 3.84 30.69
C PRO A 49 -16.95 3.96 32.19
N GLU A 50 -15.87 3.35 32.68
CA GLU A 50 -15.51 3.35 34.11
C GLU A 50 -14.87 4.69 34.50
N THR A 51 -13.92 5.18 33.70
CA THR A 51 -13.23 6.44 33.96
C THR A 51 -13.94 7.64 33.33
N LYS A 52 -14.97 7.41 32.51
CA LYS A 52 -15.65 8.41 31.67
C LYS A 52 -14.72 9.12 30.69
N THR A 53 -13.52 8.57 30.45
CA THR A 53 -12.54 9.14 29.52
C THR A 53 -13.02 8.94 28.08
N ARG A 54 -12.85 9.97 27.26
CA ARG A 54 -13.14 9.94 25.83
C ARG A 54 -11.89 10.33 25.07
N LEU A 55 -11.48 9.51 24.12
CA LEU A 55 -10.41 9.78 23.19
C LEU A 55 -11.02 9.91 21.80
N ASP A 56 -11.00 11.12 21.26
CA ASP A 56 -11.29 11.34 19.85
C ASP A 56 -10.04 10.99 19.04
N LEU A 57 -10.13 9.96 18.19
CA LEU A 57 -8.98 9.52 17.39
C LEU A 57 -8.68 10.49 16.24
N GLN A 58 -9.62 11.38 15.90
CA GLN A 58 -9.40 12.40 14.89
C GLN A 58 -8.27 13.37 15.27
N GLU A 59 -8.05 13.56 16.57
CA GLU A 59 -6.96 14.38 17.14
C GLU A 59 -5.57 13.75 16.93
N LEU A 60 -5.51 12.47 16.56
CA LEU A 60 -4.25 11.79 16.23
C LEU A 60 -3.87 11.95 14.75
N LEU A 61 -4.73 12.55 13.93
CA LEU A 61 -4.53 12.64 12.49
C LEU A 61 -3.82 13.93 12.09
N PRO A 62 -3.04 13.91 11.00
CA PRO A 62 -2.64 15.14 10.34
C PRO A 62 -3.86 15.96 9.88
N LYS A 63 -3.65 17.25 9.65
CA LYS A 63 -4.72 18.15 9.21
C LYS A 63 -5.38 17.63 7.92
N ASN A 64 -6.71 17.67 7.87
CA ASN A 64 -7.57 17.23 6.75
C ASN A 64 -7.69 15.71 6.54
N PHE A 65 -6.90 14.89 7.23
CA PHE A 65 -7.08 13.44 7.17
C PHE A 65 -8.38 13.03 7.85
N ILE A 66 -9.03 12.00 7.32
CA ILE A 66 -10.26 11.44 7.90
C ILE A 66 -10.24 9.92 7.88
N PHE A 67 -10.96 9.29 8.80
CA PHE A 67 -11.14 7.84 8.78
C PHE A 67 -12.20 7.42 7.75
N ALA A 68 -12.07 6.22 7.19
CA ALA A 68 -13.10 5.60 6.35
C ALA A 68 -13.14 4.08 6.57
N PRO A 69 -14.32 3.44 6.75
CA PRO A 69 -14.39 1.99 6.83
C PRO A 69 -14.01 1.33 5.51
N ALA A 70 -13.13 0.32 5.55
CA ALA A 70 -12.69 -0.44 4.38
C ALA A 70 -13.87 -1.11 3.65
N GLU A 71 -14.80 -1.68 4.42
CA GLU A 71 -15.97 -2.39 3.90
C GLU A 71 -16.91 -1.49 3.08
N LEU A 72 -16.86 -0.16 3.25
CA LEU A 72 -17.65 0.77 2.45
C LEU A 72 -16.97 1.20 1.15
N ARG A 73 -15.78 0.66 0.85
CA ARG A 73 -14.94 0.99 -0.32
C ARG A 73 -14.74 -0.20 -1.25
N GLN A 74 -15.76 -1.02 -1.41
CA GLN A 74 -15.70 -2.19 -2.29
C GLN A 74 -15.67 -1.80 -3.77
N ILE A 75 -14.80 -2.47 -4.52
CA ILE A 75 -14.66 -2.34 -5.97
C ILE A 75 -14.64 -3.73 -6.61
N GLU A 76 -15.29 -3.85 -7.75
CA GLU A 76 -15.27 -5.02 -8.62
C GLU A 76 -14.45 -4.72 -9.86
N TYR A 77 -13.70 -5.70 -10.34
CA TYR A 77 -12.90 -5.59 -11.55
C TYR A 77 -13.55 -6.43 -12.65
N LEU A 78 -14.04 -5.77 -13.71
CA LEU A 78 -14.52 -6.45 -14.91
C LEU A 78 -13.50 -6.32 -16.03
N ILE A 79 -13.10 -7.46 -16.59
CA ILE A 79 -12.25 -7.48 -17.79
C ILE A 79 -13.18 -7.47 -19.00
N ASP A 80 -13.21 -6.35 -19.72
CA ASP A 80 -13.84 -6.26 -21.03
C ASP A 80 -12.90 -6.91 -22.05
N LYS A 81 -13.21 -8.15 -22.42
CA LYS A 81 -12.39 -8.95 -23.36
C LYS A 81 -12.41 -8.39 -24.78
N GLU A 82 -13.47 -7.68 -25.17
CA GLU A 82 -13.60 -7.11 -26.51
C GLU A 82 -12.79 -5.83 -26.64
N LYS A 83 -12.83 -4.97 -25.61
CA LYS A 83 -12.06 -3.72 -25.57
C LYS A 83 -10.64 -3.89 -25.01
N LYS A 84 -10.30 -5.10 -24.55
CA LYS A 84 -9.05 -5.40 -23.82
C LYS A 84 -8.78 -4.39 -22.70
N SER A 85 -9.84 -4.00 -21.98
CA SER A 85 -9.77 -2.95 -20.96
C SER A 85 -10.27 -3.47 -19.62
N LEU A 86 -9.63 -3.03 -18.54
CA LEU A 86 -10.09 -3.25 -17.18
C LEU A 86 -11.10 -2.16 -16.81
N GLN A 87 -12.33 -2.55 -16.48
CA GLN A 87 -13.33 -1.66 -15.91
C GLN A 87 -13.37 -1.86 -14.39
N ILE A 88 -13.25 -0.78 -13.64
CA ILE A 88 -13.38 -0.77 -12.18
C ILE A 88 -14.80 -0.31 -11.85
N ILE A 89 -15.61 -1.21 -11.28
CA ILE A 89 -16.99 -0.94 -10.89
C ILE A 89 -17.07 -0.82 -9.37
N PRO A 90 -17.31 0.38 -8.84
CA PRO A 90 -17.51 0.54 -7.40
C PRO A 90 -18.84 -0.08 -6.97
N ILE A 91 -18.79 -0.86 -5.89
CA ILE A 91 -19.96 -1.49 -5.30
C ILE A 91 -20.56 -0.53 -4.26
N GLN A 92 -21.82 -0.16 -4.46
CA GLN A 92 -22.54 0.65 -3.48
C GLN A 92 -22.90 -0.15 -2.24
N VAL A 93 -22.21 0.12 -1.13
CA VAL A 93 -22.56 -0.42 0.19
C VAL A 93 -23.43 0.57 0.96
N ASN A 94 -24.63 0.15 1.33
CA ASN A 94 -25.59 0.94 2.10
C ASN A 94 -25.30 0.84 3.60
N LEU A 95 -25.48 1.92 4.36
CA LEU A 95 -25.28 1.86 5.82
C LEU A 95 -26.26 0.91 6.55
N ASN A 96 -27.39 0.56 5.95
CA ASN A 96 -28.32 -0.42 6.51
C ASN A 96 -27.75 -1.85 6.53
N SER A 97 -26.82 -2.17 5.62
CA SER A 97 -26.12 -3.47 5.58
C SER A 97 -24.77 -3.42 6.29
N TYR A 98 -24.30 -2.24 6.68
CA TYR A 98 -23.07 -2.07 7.43
C TYR A 98 -23.36 -2.13 8.93
N HIS A 99 -22.64 -2.98 9.66
CA HIS A 99 -22.89 -3.24 11.09
C HIS A 99 -21.83 -2.63 12.01
N GLY A 100 -21.10 -1.63 11.50
CA GLY A 100 -19.95 -1.03 12.16
C GLY A 100 -18.69 -1.87 11.99
N THR A 101 -17.59 -1.43 12.60
CA THR A 101 -16.27 -2.07 12.51
C THR A 101 -16.22 -3.53 12.99
N LYS A 102 -17.16 -3.98 13.83
CA LYS A 102 -17.15 -5.36 14.35
C LYS A 102 -17.40 -6.36 13.23
N ASN A 103 -16.51 -7.35 13.09
CA ASN A 103 -16.54 -8.37 12.04
C ASN A 103 -16.37 -7.83 10.61
N SER A 104 -15.91 -6.59 10.44
CA SER A 104 -15.56 -6.09 9.10
C SER A 104 -14.30 -6.79 8.57
N THR A 105 -13.91 -6.45 7.35
CA THR A 105 -12.63 -6.84 6.74
C THR A 105 -11.45 -6.52 7.67
N ASP A 106 -10.34 -7.24 7.49
CA ASP A 106 -9.06 -6.97 8.19
C ASP A 106 -8.14 -6.02 7.37
N ASP A 107 -8.73 -5.23 6.47
CA ASP A 107 -8.01 -4.31 5.59
C ASP A 107 -7.71 -2.97 6.28
N PHE A 108 -6.45 -2.57 6.28
CA PHE A 108 -5.96 -1.29 6.78
C PHE A 108 -5.00 -0.71 5.75
N TYR A 109 -5.20 0.55 5.37
CA TYR A 109 -4.31 1.25 4.45
C TYR A 109 -4.54 2.76 4.50
N GLU A 110 -3.49 3.51 4.26
CA GLU A 110 -3.50 4.95 4.02
C GLU A 110 -3.85 5.24 2.53
N MET A 111 -4.48 6.38 2.26
CA MET A 111 -4.75 6.89 0.91
C MET A 111 -4.38 8.37 0.79
N PRO A 112 -3.16 8.69 0.31
CA PRO A 112 -2.56 10.01 0.57
C PRO A 112 -3.20 11.08 -0.29
N LEU A 113 -3.51 10.74 -1.55
CA LEU A 113 -4.19 11.61 -2.51
C LEU A 113 -5.58 12.05 -2.05
N SER A 114 -6.22 11.29 -1.15
CA SER A 114 -7.55 11.61 -0.64
C SER A 114 -7.55 12.01 0.84
N ALA A 115 -6.38 12.04 1.50
CA ALA A 115 -6.19 12.24 2.92
C ALA A 115 -7.10 11.33 3.76
N ARG A 116 -6.98 10.01 3.57
CA ARG A 116 -7.84 9.03 4.26
C ARG A 116 -7.03 7.94 4.91
N ILE A 117 -7.51 7.52 6.08
CA ILE A 117 -7.05 6.31 6.74
C ILE A 117 -8.18 5.31 6.70
N VAL A 118 -7.96 4.24 5.95
CA VAL A 118 -8.92 3.16 5.79
C VAL A 118 -8.66 2.10 6.84
N TYR A 119 -9.72 1.66 7.51
CA TYR A 119 -9.62 0.72 8.62
C TYR A 119 -10.63 -0.41 8.52
N GLY A 120 -10.20 -1.55 9.07
CA GLY A 120 -10.96 -2.77 9.18
C GLY A 120 -11.54 -2.97 10.58
N ASP A 121 -11.48 -4.21 11.08
CA ASP A 121 -12.05 -4.56 12.37
C ASP A 121 -11.20 -4.09 13.55
N LEU A 122 -11.68 -3.07 14.27
CA LEU A 122 -11.03 -2.49 15.45
C LEU A 122 -11.36 -3.25 16.75
N THR A 123 -12.24 -4.26 16.71
CA THR A 123 -12.64 -5.03 17.90
C THR A 123 -11.68 -6.17 18.21
N LYS A 124 -10.93 -6.66 17.22
CA LYS A 124 -10.02 -7.82 17.31
C LYS A 124 -8.62 -7.43 17.77
N LYS A 125 -7.87 -8.42 18.28
CA LYS A 125 -6.43 -8.31 18.61
C LYS A 125 -5.66 -7.73 17.43
N GLY A 126 -5.04 -6.56 17.63
CA GLY A 126 -4.18 -5.90 16.65
C GLY A 126 -4.87 -4.88 15.76
N GLY A 127 -6.20 -4.76 15.81
CA GLY A 127 -6.93 -3.78 14.99
C GLY A 127 -6.49 -2.35 15.25
N PHE A 128 -6.27 -1.95 16.51
CA PHE A 128 -5.75 -0.62 16.80
C PHE A 128 -4.26 -0.50 16.50
N LEU A 129 -3.47 -1.58 16.64
CA LEU A 129 -2.07 -1.54 16.24
C LEU A 129 -1.93 -1.26 14.73
N SER A 130 -2.73 -1.93 13.89
CA SER A 130 -2.78 -1.66 12.45
C SER A 130 -3.29 -0.26 12.14
N LEU A 131 -4.35 0.21 12.82
CA LEU A 131 -4.82 1.58 12.64
C LEU A 131 -3.73 2.62 12.96
N MET A 132 -3.01 2.44 14.07
CA MET A 132 -1.92 3.35 14.45
C MET A 132 -0.73 3.29 13.48
N HIS A 133 -0.52 2.16 12.81
CA HIS A 133 0.45 2.04 11.73
C HIS A 133 0.07 2.91 10.53
N GLU A 134 -1.19 2.86 10.08
CA GLU A 134 -1.66 3.73 8.99
C GLU A 134 -1.67 5.23 9.38
N ILE A 135 -1.98 5.56 10.64
CA ILE A 135 -1.84 6.93 11.15
C ILE A 135 -0.37 7.38 11.08
N SER A 136 0.57 6.47 11.32
CA SER A 136 1.99 6.78 11.24
C SER A 136 2.41 7.06 9.79
N HIS A 137 1.88 6.31 8.82
CA HIS A 137 2.05 6.61 7.39
C HIS A 137 1.50 7.98 7.03
N ALA A 138 0.28 8.31 7.46
CA ALA A 138 -0.30 9.64 7.20
C ALA A 138 0.55 10.80 7.75
N TRP A 139 1.20 10.63 8.91
CA TRP A 139 2.14 11.62 9.44
C TRP A 139 3.47 11.64 8.70
N GLN A 140 3.95 10.48 8.26
CA GLN A 140 5.11 10.41 7.39
C GLN A 140 4.81 11.20 6.10
N ASP A 141 3.62 11.02 5.52
CA ASP A 141 3.10 11.72 4.32
C ASP A 141 3.16 13.24 4.40
N VAL A 142 2.88 13.78 5.58
CA VAL A 142 2.85 15.24 5.79
C VAL A 142 4.22 15.84 6.05
N TYR A 143 5.17 15.10 6.65
CA TYR A 143 6.42 15.66 7.16
C TYR A 143 7.70 15.20 6.47
N TYR A 144 7.67 14.08 5.74
CA TYR A 144 8.83 13.62 4.98
C TYR A 144 8.61 13.90 3.50
N GLU A 145 9.58 14.52 2.85
CA GLU A 145 9.61 14.57 1.39
C GLU A 145 10.03 13.18 0.88
N ASN A 146 9.25 12.60 -0.04
CA ASN A 146 9.54 11.36 -0.78
C ASN A 146 9.33 10.03 -0.01
N PHE A 147 8.23 9.32 -0.33
CA PHE A 147 7.79 8.07 0.33
C PHE A 147 8.47 6.80 -0.18
N GLY A 148 8.91 5.94 0.73
CA GLY A 148 9.66 4.72 0.44
C GLY A 148 8.90 3.74 -0.46
N GLN A 149 7.69 3.34 -0.05
CA GLN A 149 6.88 2.40 -0.85
C GLN A 149 6.45 3.01 -2.19
N SER A 150 5.81 4.18 -2.17
CA SER A 150 5.25 4.79 -3.39
C SER A 150 6.33 5.13 -4.42
N ASN A 151 7.50 5.63 -3.99
CA ASN A 151 8.60 5.90 -4.91
C ASN A 151 9.22 4.61 -5.46
N PHE A 152 9.30 3.56 -4.64
CA PHE A 152 9.73 2.25 -5.13
C PHE A 152 8.76 1.74 -6.20
N GLU A 153 7.45 1.76 -5.93
CA GLU A 153 6.42 1.29 -6.86
C GLU A 153 6.39 2.11 -8.15
N GLU A 154 6.48 3.44 -8.06
CA GLU A 154 6.55 4.33 -9.20
C GLU A 154 7.79 4.03 -10.05
N PHE A 155 8.97 3.99 -9.44
CA PHE A 155 10.22 3.68 -10.12
C PHE A 155 10.16 2.30 -10.79
N TYR A 156 9.68 1.29 -10.06
CA TYR A 156 9.56 -0.08 -10.56
C TYR A 156 8.60 -0.18 -11.75
N ASN A 157 7.45 0.47 -11.69
CA ASN A 157 6.46 0.47 -12.77
C ASN A 157 6.98 1.18 -14.02
N GLN A 158 7.64 2.33 -13.85
CA GLN A 158 8.28 3.05 -14.95
C GLN A 158 9.40 2.20 -15.59
N LEU A 159 10.24 1.58 -14.76
CA LEU A 159 11.36 0.76 -15.22
C LEU A 159 10.87 -0.48 -15.98
N THR A 160 9.94 -1.25 -15.39
CA THR A 160 9.40 -2.45 -16.04
C THR A 160 8.70 -2.12 -17.35
N THR A 161 7.95 -1.01 -17.42
CA THR A 161 7.34 -0.53 -18.67
C THR A 161 8.40 -0.27 -19.75
N LYS A 162 9.49 0.44 -19.43
CA LYS A 162 10.57 0.71 -20.40
C LYS A 162 11.27 -0.57 -20.86
N LEU A 163 11.63 -1.45 -19.92
CA LEU A 163 12.26 -2.74 -20.24
C LEU A 163 11.37 -3.61 -21.14
N SER A 164 10.07 -3.54 -20.93
CA SER A 164 9.07 -4.23 -21.74
C SER A 164 8.94 -3.66 -23.16
N ILE A 165 9.02 -2.33 -23.31
CA ILE A 165 9.09 -1.67 -24.63
C ILE A 165 10.35 -2.11 -25.39
N ILE A 166 11.51 -2.11 -24.71
CA ILE A 166 12.79 -2.55 -25.31
C ILE A 166 12.70 -4.02 -25.74
N ALA A 167 12.13 -4.88 -24.90
CA ALA A 167 11.97 -6.29 -25.21
C ALA A 167 11.07 -6.52 -26.45
N ALA A 168 9.94 -5.81 -26.55
CA ALA A 168 9.05 -5.88 -27.71
C ALA A 168 9.73 -5.34 -28.99
N ALA A 169 10.49 -4.25 -28.88
CA ALA A 169 11.25 -3.72 -30.00
C ALA A 169 12.32 -4.70 -30.49
N LYS A 170 12.95 -5.47 -29.60
CA LYS A 170 13.91 -6.52 -29.95
C LYS A 170 13.28 -7.65 -30.76
N GLU A 171 12.06 -8.07 -30.41
CA GLU A 171 11.30 -9.07 -31.18
C GLU A 171 10.99 -8.56 -32.59
N ILE A 172 10.54 -7.31 -32.72
CA ILE A 172 10.28 -6.67 -34.03
C ILE A 172 11.57 -6.58 -34.87
N ALA A 173 12.68 -6.21 -34.25
CA ALA A 173 13.97 -6.13 -34.91
C ALA A 173 14.41 -7.49 -35.48
N GLN A 174 14.18 -8.58 -34.73
CA GLN A 174 14.44 -9.95 -35.18
C GLN A 174 13.56 -10.34 -36.38
N GLU A 175 12.25 -10.06 -36.31
CA GLU A 175 11.32 -10.33 -37.41
C GLU A 175 11.68 -9.56 -38.69
N ARG A 176 12.11 -8.30 -38.53
CA ARG A 176 12.53 -7.42 -39.62
C ARG A 176 13.98 -7.62 -40.06
N LYS A 177 14.73 -8.50 -39.38
CA LYS A 177 16.15 -8.76 -39.61
C LYS A 177 17.02 -7.49 -39.57
N TRP A 178 16.72 -6.59 -38.65
CA TRP A 178 17.57 -5.44 -38.39
C TRP A 178 18.96 -5.89 -37.94
N SER A 179 19.99 -5.21 -38.43
CA SER A 179 21.34 -5.34 -37.91
C SER A 179 21.43 -4.83 -36.46
N PRO A 180 22.42 -5.29 -35.68
CA PRO A 180 22.68 -4.76 -34.35
C PRO A 180 22.84 -3.23 -34.34
N GLU A 181 23.49 -2.66 -35.35
CA GLU A 181 23.70 -1.22 -35.49
C GLU A 181 22.39 -0.46 -35.73
N GLU A 182 21.49 -1.01 -36.56
CA GLU A 182 20.15 -0.43 -36.77
C GLU A 182 19.31 -0.47 -35.49
N PHE A 183 19.34 -1.57 -34.75
CA PHE A 183 18.63 -1.66 -33.47
C PHE A 183 19.20 -0.69 -32.44
N GLU A 184 20.53 -0.54 -32.39
CA GLU A 184 21.17 0.40 -31.46
C GLU A 184 20.77 1.85 -31.75
N GLU A 185 20.87 2.30 -33.01
CA GLU A 185 20.54 3.69 -33.39
C GLU A 185 19.04 3.99 -33.33
N ILE A 186 18.16 3.05 -33.71
CA ILE A 186 16.71 3.29 -33.75
C ILE A 186 16.06 3.17 -32.36
N VAL A 187 16.55 2.28 -31.50
CA VAL A 187 15.89 1.93 -30.22
C VAL A 187 16.78 2.26 -29.03
N MET A 188 17.95 1.64 -28.95
CA MET A 188 18.71 1.60 -27.70
C MET A 188 19.31 2.95 -27.31
N LYS A 189 19.77 3.76 -28.27
CA LYS A 189 20.40 5.05 -28.01
C LYS A 189 19.54 5.97 -27.14
N GLY A 190 18.28 6.19 -27.52
CA GLY A 190 17.34 6.99 -26.74
C GLY A 190 16.94 6.31 -25.42
N GLN A 191 16.74 4.98 -25.43
CA GLN A 191 16.37 4.24 -24.23
C GLN A 191 17.48 4.22 -23.17
N ARG A 192 18.76 4.18 -23.57
CA ARG A 192 19.90 4.25 -22.64
C ARG A 192 19.99 5.61 -21.97
N GLU A 193 19.74 6.70 -22.68
CA GLU A 193 19.71 8.05 -22.08
C GLU A 193 18.61 8.12 -21.02
N GLU A 194 17.39 7.68 -21.35
CA GLU A 194 16.27 7.67 -20.39
C GLU A 194 16.53 6.77 -19.17
N LEU A 195 17.08 5.57 -19.38
CA LEU A 195 17.42 4.66 -18.28
C LEU A 195 18.55 5.24 -17.40
N LYS A 196 19.54 5.88 -18.01
CA LYS A 196 20.62 6.55 -17.29
C LYS A 196 20.10 7.71 -16.43
N ASP A 197 19.16 8.51 -16.95
CA ASP A 197 18.49 9.57 -16.18
C ASP A 197 17.67 9.00 -15.02
N MET A 198 17.12 7.80 -15.17
CA MET A 198 16.51 7.06 -14.07
C MET A 198 17.53 6.51 -13.07
N GLY A 199 18.83 6.49 -13.38
CA GLY A 199 19.87 5.85 -12.56
C GLY A 199 19.94 4.33 -12.75
N VAL A 200 19.69 3.87 -13.97
CA VAL A 200 19.66 2.45 -14.37
C VAL A 200 20.60 2.21 -15.54
N GLU A 201 21.41 1.17 -15.42
CA GLU A 201 22.22 0.64 -16.51
C GLU A 201 21.75 -0.78 -16.88
N ILE A 202 21.78 -1.07 -18.18
CA ILE A 202 21.36 -2.36 -18.75
C ILE A 202 22.48 -2.98 -19.60
N ASP A 203 22.71 -4.28 -19.45
CA ASP A 203 23.58 -5.10 -20.31
C ASP A 203 22.76 -5.64 -21.52
N GLU A 204 23.26 -5.54 -22.74
CA GLU A 204 22.53 -6.01 -23.94
C GLU A 204 22.15 -7.50 -23.90
N LYS A 205 22.89 -8.28 -23.10
CA LYS A 205 22.67 -9.73 -22.91
C LYS A 205 21.40 -10.06 -22.10
N ILE A 206 20.78 -9.07 -21.45
CA ILE A 206 19.61 -9.25 -20.57
C ILE A 206 18.46 -10.01 -21.24
N PHE A 207 18.25 -9.81 -22.55
CA PHE A 207 17.08 -10.32 -23.25
C PHE A 207 17.31 -11.67 -23.95
N THR A 208 18.48 -12.29 -23.78
CA THR A 208 18.92 -13.42 -24.64
C THR A 208 19.40 -14.66 -23.91
N GLU A 209 19.71 -14.60 -22.61
CA GLU A 209 20.26 -15.74 -21.87
C GLU A 209 19.35 -16.16 -20.71
N GLU A 210 19.24 -17.49 -20.49
CA GLU A 210 18.77 -18.01 -19.20
C GLU A 210 19.74 -17.56 -18.11
N ILE A 211 19.28 -16.63 -17.28
CA ILE A 211 20.08 -16.05 -16.19
C ILE A 211 20.33 -17.15 -15.15
N LYS A 212 21.56 -17.67 -15.12
CA LYS A 212 21.96 -18.70 -14.14
C LYS A 212 22.48 -18.11 -12.83
N THR A 213 23.12 -16.93 -12.86
CA THR A 213 23.72 -16.31 -11.66
C THR A 213 23.91 -14.81 -11.86
N LEU A 214 23.60 -13.99 -10.84
CA LEU A 214 23.81 -12.54 -10.87
C LEU A 214 25.27 -12.19 -10.52
N LYS A 215 25.86 -11.22 -11.23
CA LYS A 215 27.16 -10.65 -10.88
C LYS A 215 27.02 -9.59 -9.79
N GLU A 216 28.15 -9.17 -9.23
CA GLU A 216 28.19 -8.09 -8.25
C GLU A 216 27.53 -6.81 -8.78
N SER A 217 26.73 -6.16 -7.93
CA SER A 217 25.94 -4.96 -8.23
C SER A 217 24.80 -5.15 -9.24
N GLU A 218 24.58 -6.37 -9.74
CA GLU A 218 23.43 -6.69 -10.57
C GLU A 218 22.19 -6.98 -9.72
N THR A 219 21.05 -6.52 -10.20
CA THR A 219 19.72 -6.81 -9.65
C THR A 219 18.84 -7.32 -10.77
N LYS A 220 18.20 -8.47 -10.54
CA LYS A 220 17.14 -8.99 -11.40
C LYS A 220 15.83 -8.31 -11.04
N ILE A 221 15.15 -7.79 -12.03
CA ILE A 221 13.78 -7.26 -11.96
C ILE A 221 12.86 -8.25 -12.66
N PHE A 222 11.74 -8.61 -12.05
CA PHE A 222 10.73 -9.47 -12.63
C PHE A 222 9.47 -8.67 -12.97
N ASP A 223 9.23 -8.36 -14.25
CA ASP A 223 7.95 -7.79 -14.68
C ASP A 223 6.83 -8.83 -14.46
N THR A 224 5.99 -8.56 -13.47
CA THR A 224 4.87 -9.42 -13.08
C THR A 224 3.74 -9.45 -14.11
N THR A 225 3.61 -8.42 -14.95
CA THR A 225 2.59 -8.30 -16.00
C THR A 225 2.97 -9.16 -17.19
N LEU A 226 4.18 -8.99 -17.71
CA LEU A 226 4.68 -9.75 -18.87
C LEU A 226 5.34 -11.07 -18.49
N LYS A 227 5.54 -11.33 -17.19
CA LYS A 227 6.23 -12.51 -16.64
C LYS A 227 7.64 -12.68 -17.20
N ARG A 228 8.38 -11.58 -17.31
CA ARG A 228 9.75 -11.52 -17.85
C ARG A 228 10.72 -11.02 -16.80
N SER A 229 11.97 -11.49 -16.87
CA SER A 229 13.05 -11.02 -16.00
C SER A 229 14.05 -10.18 -16.78
N TYR A 230 14.61 -9.19 -16.11
CA TYR A 230 15.62 -8.29 -16.64
C TYR A 230 16.75 -8.14 -15.62
N ILE A 231 18.02 -8.06 -16.06
CA ILE A 231 19.14 -7.73 -15.17
C ILE A 231 19.44 -6.25 -15.32
N ILE A 232 19.58 -5.53 -14.22
CA ILE A 232 19.97 -4.13 -14.24
C ILE A 232 21.08 -3.86 -13.23
N LYS A 233 21.72 -2.70 -13.35
CA LYS A 233 22.51 -2.11 -12.27
C LYS A 233 21.88 -0.78 -11.89
N SER A 234 21.56 -0.61 -10.60
CA SER A 234 20.97 0.63 -10.10
C SER A 234 21.20 0.78 -8.61
N GLU A 235 22.03 1.76 -8.21
CA GLU A 235 22.16 2.15 -6.81
C GLU A 235 20.88 2.80 -6.28
N LYS A 236 20.18 3.56 -7.15
CA LYS A 236 18.91 4.20 -6.82
C LYS A 236 17.85 3.19 -6.38
N LEU A 237 17.72 2.06 -7.08
CA LEU A 237 16.80 0.99 -6.68
C LEU A 237 17.12 0.46 -5.28
N ASN A 238 18.40 0.22 -4.98
CA ASN A 238 18.82 -0.27 -3.66
C ASN A 238 18.48 0.71 -2.54
N GLN A 239 18.57 2.01 -2.84
CA GLN A 239 18.18 3.07 -1.91
C GLN A 239 16.66 3.11 -1.71
N LEU A 240 15.88 3.04 -2.79
CA LEU A 240 14.41 2.98 -2.71
C LEU A 240 13.90 1.80 -1.88
N VAL A 241 14.49 0.61 -2.06
CA VAL A 241 14.17 -0.57 -1.23
C VAL A 241 14.53 -0.33 0.24
N ALA A 242 15.67 0.30 0.51
CA ALA A 242 16.07 0.63 1.88
C ALA A 242 15.14 1.66 2.53
N ASP A 243 14.67 2.63 1.75
CA ASP A 243 13.72 3.64 2.19
C ASP A 243 12.35 3.02 2.49
N TYR A 244 11.88 2.10 1.64
CA TYR A 244 10.66 1.33 1.90
C TYR A 244 10.79 0.49 3.19
N GLU A 245 11.88 -0.29 3.35
CA GLU A 245 12.12 -1.05 4.58
C GLU A 245 12.11 -0.17 5.84
N ARG A 246 12.74 1.01 5.76
CA ARG A 246 12.82 1.96 6.88
C ARG A 246 11.45 2.54 7.21
N GLN A 247 10.72 3.01 6.19
CA GLN A 247 9.39 3.61 6.35
C GLN A 247 8.45 2.67 7.11
N GLU A 248 8.32 1.43 6.64
CA GLU A 248 7.46 0.42 7.27
C GLU A 248 7.84 0.15 8.72
N ARG A 249 9.13 -0.04 8.98
CA ARG A 249 9.64 -0.27 10.34
C ARG A 249 9.36 0.90 11.27
N ASP A 250 9.60 2.11 10.80
CA ASP A 250 9.38 3.32 11.58
C ASP A 250 7.89 3.54 11.86
N ALA A 251 7.01 3.24 10.91
CA ALA A 251 5.56 3.29 11.10
C ALA A 251 5.11 2.30 12.19
N TRP A 252 5.56 1.04 12.14
CA TRP A 252 5.28 0.08 13.21
C TRP A 252 5.87 0.49 14.58
N ALA A 253 7.09 1.04 14.57
CA ALA A 253 7.71 1.53 15.80
C ALA A 253 6.93 2.69 16.43
N HIS A 254 6.42 3.63 15.61
CA HIS A 254 5.55 4.71 16.06
C HIS A 254 4.21 4.20 16.57
N ALA A 255 3.57 3.26 15.87
CA ALA A 255 2.33 2.62 16.32
C ALA A 255 2.47 2.03 17.74
N ILE A 256 3.56 1.29 17.99
CA ILE A 256 3.87 0.74 19.32
C ILE A 256 4.08 1.86 20.35
N LYS A 257 4.81 2.92 20.01
CA LYS A 257 5.08 4.05 20.92
C LYS A 257 3.78 4.75 21.32
N VAL A 258 2.88 5.00 20.38
CA VAL A 258 1.58 5.64 20.62
C VAL A 258 0.71 4.77 21.53
N LEU A 259 0.58 3.47 21.24
CA LEU A 259 -0.18 2.55 22.10
C LEU A 259 0.37 2.51 23.52
N LYS A 260 1.71 2.43 23.68
CA LYS A 260 2.35 2.46 25.00
C LYS A 260 2.13 3.80 25.72
N PHE A 261 2.17 4.91 25.00
CA PHE A 261 1.91 6.24 25.54
C PHE A 261 0.46 6.34 26.06
N LEU A 262 -0.53 5.95 25.27
CA LEU A 262 -1.94 5.98 25.65
C LEU A 262 -2.20 5.06 26.85
N ARG A 263 -1.60 3.87 26.88
CA ARG A 263 -1.68 2.95 28.03
C ARG A 263 -1.14 3.58 29.31
N LYS A 264 -0.01 4.30 29.25
CA LYS A 264 0.52 5.07 30.40
C LYS A 264 -0.39 6.20 30.86
N LYS A 265 -1.26 6.70 29.96
CA LYS A 265 -2.30 7.70 30.28
C LYS A 265 -3.62 7.08 30.73
N GLY A 266 -3.67 5.76 30.93
CA GLY A 266 -4.86 5.04 31.40
C GLY A 266 -5.83 4.65 30.28
N ILE A 267 -5.44 4.81 29.01
CA ILE A 267 -6.25 4.43 27.85
C ILE A 267 -5.57 3.26 27.16
N ASP A 268 -5.97 2.03 27.51
CA ASP A 268 -5.42 0.83 26.85
C ASP A 268 -6.26 0.47 25.63
N LEU A 269 -5.83 0.95 24.46
CA LEU A 269 -6.47 0.65 23.18
C LEU A 269 -6.18 -0.76 22.68
N GLU A 270 -5.35 -1.55 23.35
CA GLU A 270 -5.05 -2.89 22.86
C GLU A 270 -4.58 -3.79 24.03
N PRO A 271 -5.47 -4.08 25.00
CA PRO A 271 -5.09 -4.78 26.24
C PRO A 271 -4.63 -6.23 26.01
N GLN A 272 -4.83 -6.74 24.81
CA GLN A 272 -4.38 -8.05 24.36
C GLN A 272 -2.88 -8.09 24.03
N LEU A 273 -2.26 -6.93 23.71
CA LEU A 273 -0.84 -6.83 23.40
C LEU A 273 -0.03 -6.48 24.65
N LYS A 274 0.31 -7.52 25.43
CA LYS A 274 1.01 -7.37 26.72
C LYS A 274 2.51 -7.64 26.60
N THR A 275 2.88 -8.60 25.77
CA THR A 275 4.25 -9.09 25.63
C THR A 275 4.85 -8.68 24.29
N LEU A 276 6.18 -8.72 24.17
CA LEU A 276 6.84 -8.54 22.88
C LEU A 276 6.37 -9.57 21.84
N SER A 277 6.06 -10.79 22.27
CA SER A 277 5.56 -11.86 21.40
C SER A 277 4.23 -11.48 20.75
N ASP A 278 3.33 -10.84 21.50
CA ASP A 278 2.02 -10.43 20.97
C ASP A 278 2.16 -9.39 19.85
N PHE A 279 3.08 -8.43 19.99
CA PHE A 279 3.36 -7.45 18.93
C PHE A 279 4.01 -8.12 17.72
N LYS A 280 4.99 -9.02 17.95
CA LYS A 280 5.69 -9.72 16.87
C LYS A 280 4.75 -10.56 16.02
N GLU A 281 3.78 -11.24 16.63
CA GLU A 281 2.76 -12.04 15.93
C GLU A 281 2.05 -11.26 14.83
N ILE A 282 1.64 -10.02 15.12
CA ILE A 282 0.92 -9.17 14.16
C ILE A 282 1.90 -8.55 13.16
N ILE A 283 2.97 -7.92 13.66
CA ILE A 283 3.88 -7.12 12.83
C ILE A 283 4.67 -8.01 11.88
N TYR A 284 5.19 -9.15 12.33
CA TYR A 284 6.02 -10.01 11.49
C TYR A 284 5.20 -10.63 10.35
N ARG A 285 3.90 -10.89 10.55
CA ARG A 285 3.02 -11.32 9.48
C ARG A 285 2.93 -10.28 8.35
N CYS A 286 2.78 -9.00 8.71
CA CYS A 286 2.74 -7.90 7.73
C CYS A 286 4.11 -7.70 7.06
N LEU A 287 5.19 -7.62 7.84
CA LEU A 287 6.55 -7.46 7.33
C LEU A 287 6.97 -8.60 6.39
N ASP A 288 6.59 -9.84 6.69
CA ASP A 288 6.82 -11.00 5.82
C ASP A 288 6.05 -10.88 4.50
N SER A 289 4.82 -10.33 4.53
CA SER A 289 4.05 -10.09 3.31
C SER A 289 4.71 -9.06 2.38
N TYR A 290 5.24 -7.96 2.94
CA TYR A 290 5.97 -6.93 2.17
C TYR A 290 7.28 -7.49 1.61
N GLN A 291 8.01 -8.25 2.42
CA GLN A 291 9.24 -8.90 1.98
C GLN A 291 8.96 -9.86 0.82
N LYS A 292 7.96 -10.74 0.94
CA LYS A 292 7.56 -11.67 -0.13
C LYS A 292 7.11 -10.96 -1.40
N LEU A 293 6.45 -9.81 -1.29
CA LEU A 293 6.07 -9.02 -2.46
C LEU A 293 7.31 -8.50 -3.19
N LEU A 294 8.25 -7.89 -2.45
CA LEU A 294 9.48 -7.38 -3.04
C LEU A 294 10.38 -8.49 -3.59
N GLU A 295 10.50 -9.64 -2.90
CA GLU A 295 11.25 -10.80 -3.39
C GLU A 295 10.65 -11.42 -4.66
N LYS A 296 9.35 -11.21 -4.93
CA LYS A 296 8.73 -11.58 -6.22
C LYS A 296 9.05 -10.60 -7.34
N MET A 297 9.33 -9.34 -6.99
CA MET A 297 9.56 -8.26 -7.94
C MET A 297 11.05 -8.12 -8.27
N ILE A 298 11.94 -8.33 -7.29
CA ILE A 298 13.36 -8.09 -7.42
C ILE A 298 14.20 -9.18 -6.72
N GLU A 299 15.36 -9.48 -7.28
CA GLU A 299 16.39 -10.35 -6.69
C GLU A 299 17.75 -9.66 -6.84
N SER A 300 18.40 -9.30 -5.73
CA SER A 300 19.67 -8.57 -5.73
C SER A 300 20.84 -9.51 -5.41
N SER A 301 21.95 -9.34 -6.13
CA SER A 301 23.20 -10.08 -5.90
C SER A 301 23.87 -9.79 -4.55
N THR A 302 23.69 -8.57 -4.03
CA THR A 302 24.50 -8.03 -2.93
C THR A 302 23.69 -7.82 -1.65
N LYS A 303 22.38 -7.57 -1.76
CA LYS A 303 21.53 -7.24 -0.61
C LYS A 303 20.27 -8.09 -0.57
N LYS A 304 20.12 -8.88 0.50
CA LYS A 304 18.84 -9.52 0.81
C LYS A 304 17.88 -8.47 1.35
N ILE A 305 16.69 -8.41 0.77
CA ILE A 305 15.57 -7.64 1.29
C ILE A 305 15.23 -8.19 2.68
N ARG A 306 15.09 -7.32 3.68
CA ARG A 306 14.75 -7.73 5.04
C ARG A 306 13.87 -6.70 5.69
N PHE A 307 12.59 -7.04 5.90
CA PHE A 307 11.66 -6.23 6.67
C PHE A 307 11.69 -6.61 8.16
N ALA A 308 11.77 -7.89 8.48
CA ALA A 308 12.00 -8.37 9.84
C ALA A 308 13.51 -8.52 10.15
N ARG A 309 13.91 -8.09 11.35
CA ARG A 309 15.21 -8.40 11.98
C ARG A 309 14.95 -9.09 13.32
#